data_AF-A0A0U5H7G5-F1
#
_entry.id   AF-A0A0U5H7G5-F1
#
_cell.length_a   1.000
_cell.length_b   1.000
_cell.length_c   1.000
_cell.angle_alpha   90.00
_cell.angle_beta   90.00
_cell.angle_gamma   90.00
#
_symmetry.space_group_name_H-M   'P 1'
#
loop_
_entity.id
_entity.type
_entity.pdbx_description
1 polymer ?
#
loop_
_entity_poly.entity_id
_entity_poly.type
_entity_poly.pdbx_seq_one_letter_code
_entity_poly.pdbx_strand_id
1 'polypeptide(L)' 'MEFDFVRSVAPLVVIVGVAAIALTTVMTSSTVFMMVLPSMIVFSVIAFFFGMKHGEFRASP' A
#
# COMPACT_ATOMS: atom_id res chain seq x y z
N MET A 1 -7.90 18.84 3.56
CA MET A 1 -8.72 17.60 3.56
C MET A 1 -8.90 17.18 5.00
N GLU A 2 -10.10 16.79 5.41
CA GLU A 2 -10.25 16.03 6.66
C GLU A 2 -9.78 14.60 6.36
N PHE A 3 -8.56 14.27 6.80
CA PHE A 3 -7.99 12.95 6.57
C PHE A 3 -8.63 11.93 7.52
N ASP A 4 -9.66 11.26 7.04
CA ASP A 4 -10.12 10.03 7.66
C ASP A 4 -9.08 8.93 7.39
N PHE A 5 -8.38 8.56 8.45
CA PHE A 5 -7.32 7.55 8.43
C PHE A 5 -7.82 6.22 7.86
N VAL A 6 -9.02 5.80 8.26
CA VAL A 6 -9.59 4.52 7.84
C VAL A 6 -9.92 4.55 6.35
N ARG A 7 -10.60 5.60 5.86
CA ARG A 7 -10.91 5.75 4.43
C ARG A 7 -9.66 5.83 3.55
N SER A 8 -8.57 6.37 4.07
CA SER A 8 -7.35 6.55 3.30
C SER A 8 -6.47 5.29 3.29
N VAL A 9 -6.40 4.57 4.41
CA VAL A 9 -5.53 3.38 4.57
C VAL A 9 -6.24 2.08 4.13
N ALA A 10 -7.55 1.96 4.30
CA ALA A 10 -8.28 0.73 3.97
C ALA A 10 -8.07 0.24 2.53
N PRO A 11 -8.13 1.11 1.49
CA PRO A 11 -7.85 0.68 0.12
C PRO A 11 -6.44 0.13 -0.06
N LEU A 12 -5.44 0.74 0.59
CA LEU A 12 -4.05 0.31 0.53
C LEU A 12 -3.89 -1.12 1.07
N VAL A 13 -4.50 -1.41 2.23
CA VAL A 13 -4.47 -2.73 2.86
C VAL A 13 -5.15 -3.77 1.97
N VAL A 14 -6.30 -3.44 1.37
CA VAL A 14 -7.02 -4.33 0.46
C VAL A 14 -6.16 -4.66 -0.77
N ILE A 15 -5.53 -3.66 -1.39
CA ILE A 15 -4.67 -3.87 -2.56
C ILE A 15 -3.48 -4.77 -2.20
N VAL A 16 -2.79 -4.49 -1.09
CA VAL A 16 -1.65 -5.31 -0.64
C VAL A 16 -2.08 -6.74 -0.34
N GLY A 17 -3.21 -6.94 0.34
CA GLY A 17 -3.74 -8.26 0.68
C GLY A 17 -4.14 -9.08 -0.54
N VAL A 18 -4.88 -8.48 -1.48
CA VAL A 18 -5.28 -9.15 -2.74
C VAL A 18 -4.06 -9.52 -3.57
N ALA A 19 -3.10 -8.60 -3.70
CA ALA A 19 -1.86 -8.86 -4.43
C ALA A 19 -1.02 -9.98 -3.77
N ALA A 20 -0.92 -10.01 -2.45
CA ALA A 20 -0.22 -11.08 -1.74
C ALA A 20 -0.84 -12.46 -2.03
N ILE A 21 -2.17 -12.57 -1.98
CA ILE A 21 -2.87 -13.82 -2.30
C ILE A 21 -2.66 -14.19 -3.78
N ALA A 22 -2.84 -13.24 -4.69
CA ALA A 22 -2.69 -13.48 -6.13
C ALA A 22 -1.28 -13.97 -6.49
N LEU A 23 -0.24 -13.42 -5.87
CA LEU A 23 1.14 -13.82 -6.13
C LEU A 23 1.46 -15.25 -5.70
N THR A 24 0.73 -15.82 -4.73
CA THR A 24 0.90 -17.25 -4.37
C THR A 24 0.46 -18.23 -5.47
N THR A 25 -0.24 -17.75 -6.51
CA THR A 25 -0.61 -18.59 -7.67
C THR A 25 0.55 -18.79 -8.65
N VAL A 26 1.55 -17.92 -8.61
CA VAL A 26 2.69 -17.90 -9.55
C VAL A 26 4.04 -18.03 -8.84
N MET A 27 4.07 -17.91 -7.51
CA MET A 27 5.27 -17.99 -6.68
C MET A 27 5.01 -18.83 -5.43
N THR A 28 6.08 -19.38 -4.83
CA THR A 28 5.95 -20.12 -3.56
C THR A 28 5.54 -19.19 -2.42
N SER A 29 4.75 -19.71 -1.47
CA SER A 29 4.29 -18.94 -0.31
C SER A 29 5.45 -18.38 0.52
N SER A 30 6.57 -19.12 0.64
CA SER A 30 7.74 -18.63 1.37
C SER A 30 8.33 -17.38 0.73
N THR A 31 8.45 -17.34 -0.60
CA THR A 31 8.93 -16.15 -1.30
C THR A 31 7.95 -14.98 -1.15
N VAL A 32 6.65 -15.23 -1.27
CA VAL A 32 5.64 -14.17 -1.11
C VAL A 32 5.68 -13.59 0.31
N PHE A 33 5.58 -14.41 1.35
CA PHE A 33 5.44 -13.92 2.72
C PHE A 33 6.76 -13.44 3.35
N MET A 34 7.92 -13.97 2.94
CA MET A 34 9.21 -13.62 3.56
C MET A 34 10.04 -12.62 2.75
N MET A 35 9.70 -12.37 1.48
CA MET A 35 10.49 -11.47 0.62
C MET A 35 9.63 -10.36 0.02
N VAL A 36 8.53 -10.75 -0.66
CA VAL A 36 7.73 -9.80 -1.44
C VAL A 36 6.81 -8.97 -0.56
N LEU A 37 6.04 -9.61 0.33
CA LEU A 37 5.10 -8.93 1.21
C LEU A 37 5.78 -7.88 2.11
N PRO A 38 6.94 -8.14 2.76
CA PRO A 38 7.63 -7.13 3.55
C PRO A 38 7.99 -5.87 2.74
N SER A 39 8.55 -6.06 1.53
CA SER A 39 8.93 -4.92 0.67
C SER A 39 7.72 -4.18 0.11
N MET A 40 6.65 -4.89 -0.25
CA MET A 40 5.37 -4.29 -0.65
C MET A 40 4.78 -3.41 0.45
N ILE A 41 4.79 -3.87 1.70
CA ILE A 41 4.28 -3.09 2.83
C ILE A 41 5.09 -1.80 2.96
N VAL A 42 6.42 -1.89 3.04
CA VAL A 42 7.29 -0.71 3.17
C VAL A 42 7.07 0.27 2.02
N PHE A 43 7.08 -0.23 0.78
CA PHE A 43 6.86 0.60 -0.40
C PHE A 43 5.48 1.26 -0.40
N SER A 44 4.43 0.51 -0.07
CA SER A 44 3.05 1.02 -0.05
C SER A 44 2.89 2.17 0.95
N VAL A 45 3.52 2.07 2.13
CA VAL A 45 3.51 3.12 3.15
C VAL A 45 4.24 4.37 2.64
N ILE A 46 5.42 4.19 2.04
CA ILE A 46 6.21 5.31 1.50
C ILE A 46 5.44 6.01 0.37
N ALA A 47 4.92 5.25 -0.59
CA ALA A 47 4.18 5.78 -1.73
C ALA A 47 2.90 6.50 -1.28
N PHE A 48 2.16 5.93 -0.32
CA PHE A 48 0.97 6.55 0.24
C PHE A 48 1.31 7.88 0.94
N PHE A 49 2.34 7.91 1.78
CA PHE A 49 2.78 9.12 2.47
C PHE A 49 3.13 10.24 1.48
N PHE A 50 3.95 9.94 0.47
CA PHE A 50 4.31 10.93 -0.55
C PHE A 50 3.12 11.36 -1.40
N GLY A 51 2.22 10.42 -1.75
CA GLY A 51 0.99 10.73 -2.48
C GLY A 51 0.10 11.70 -1.73
N MET A 52 -0.06 11.53 -0.41
CA MET A 52 -0.78 12.48 0.44
C MET A 52 -0.14 13.85 0.43
N LYS A 53 1.19 13.94 0.62
CA LYS A 53 1.92 15.23 0.58
C LYS A 53 1.84 15.93 -0.76
N HIS A 54 1.90 15.16 -1.85
CA HIS A 54 1.70 15.69 -3.19
C HIS A 54 0.29 16.25 -3.39
N GLY A 55 -0.73 15.54 -2.89
CA GLY A 55 -2.12 15.98 -2.90
C GLY A 55 -2.32 17.28 -2.09
N GLU A 56 -1.75 17.37 -0.88
CA GLU A 56 -1.77 18.58 -0.05
C GLU A 56 -1.13 19.78 -0.75
N PHE A 57 0.04 19.60 -1.36
CA PHE A 57 0.73 20.66 -2.10
C PHE A 57 -0.10 21.18 -3.28
N ARG A 58 -0.74 20.29 -4.04
CA ARG A 58 -1.56 20.67 -5.19
C ARG A 58 -2.92 21.26 -4.85
N ALA A 59 -3.46 20.90 -3.68
CA ALA A 59 -4.74 21.42 -3.19
C ALA A 59 -4.58 22.74 -2.42
N SER A 60 -3.34 23.17 -2.17
CA SER A 60 -3.05 24.48 -1.57
C SER A 60 -3.32 25.60 -2.60
N PRO A 61 -3.88 26.75 -2.17
CA PRO A 61 -4.18 27.89 -3.04
C PRO A 61 -2.97 28.47 -3.78
#